data_AF-A0A0P0IH94-F1
#
_entry.id   AF-A0A0P0IH94-F1
#
_cell.length_a   1.000
_cell.length_b   1.000
_cell.length_c   1.000
_cell.angle_alpha   90.00
_cell.angle_beta   90.00
_cell.angle_gamma   90.00
#
_symmetry.space_group_name_H-M   'P 1'
#
loop_
_entity.id
_entity.type
_entity.pdbx_description
1 polymer ?
#
loop_
_entity_poly.entity_id
_entity_poly.type
_entity_poly.pdbx_seq_one_letter_code
_entity_poly.pdbx_strand_id
1 'polypeptide(L)'
;PFNLLSPASFFSSWQVICTRSEEYNSQQSLCNATSEGPILRNPGNNDKSRTPRLPSSAEVEFCLSLTQYESGSMDKMANYSFRNTLEGFADPRTAISNISQSGLHNALHIYMNGSMSQVQGSANDPIFLLHHAFVDSIFERWLRRHRPILEVYPAANAPIGHNRENYMVPFIPLRA
;
A
#
# COMPACT_ATOMS: atom_id res chain seq x y z
N PRO A 1 -19.64 -7.47 -18.54
CA PRO A 1 -19.53 -7.54 -17.07
C PRO A 1 -18.86 -6.27 -16.53
N PHE A 2 -19.48 -5.59 -15.56
CA PHE A 2 -19.17 -4.20 -15.21
C PHE A 2 -17.81 -3.94 -14.54
N ASN A 3 -16.97 -4.97 -14.36
CA ASN A 3 -15.68 -4.87 -13.67
C ASN A 3 -14.51 -5.48 -14.47
N LEU A 4 -14.71 -5.89 -15.73
CA LEU A 4 -13.63 -6.41 -16.57
C LEU A 4 -12.95 -5.28 -17.32
N LEU A 5 -11.66 -5.45 -17.60
CA LEU A 5 -10.93 -4.57 -18.49
C LEU A 5 -11.49 -4.67 -19.91
N SER A 6 -11.39 -3.56 -20.66
CA SER A 6 -11.76 -3.53 -22.08
C SER A 6 -11.01 -4.64 -22.85
N PRO A 7 -11.69 -5.45 -23.68
CA PRO A 7 -11.04 -6.48 -24.49
C PRO A 7 -9.99 -5.95 -25.48
N ALA A 8 -9.99 -4.64 -25.76
CA ALA A 8 -8.96 -3.99 -26.57
C ALA A 8 -7.64 -3.77 -25.82
N SER A 9 -7.63 -3.90 -24.48
CA SER A 9 -6.43 -3.79 -23.67
C SER A 9 -5.71 -5.12 -23.61
N PHE A 10 -4.40 -5.14 -23.84
CA PHE A 10 -3.57 -6.33 -23.65
C PHE A 10 -3.75 -6.97 -22.25
N PHE A 11 -3.97 -6.16 -21.22
CA PHE A 11 -4.15 -6.63 -19.85
C PHE A 11 -5.46 -7.39 -19.62
N SER A 12 -6.43 -7.33 -20.54
CA SER A 12 -7.70 -8.07 -20.37
C SER A 12 -7.54 -9.59 -20.48
N SER A 13 -6.42 -10.06 -21.03
CA SER A 13 -6.09 -11.50 -21.10
C SER A 13 -5.36 -12.01 -19.86
N TRP A 14 -4.83 -11.12 -19.02
CA TRP A 14 -4.08 -11.49 -17.83
C TRP A 14 -4.97 -12.24 -16.84
N GLN A 15 -4.37 -13.25 -16.22
CA GLN A 15 -5.00 -14.00 -15.14
C GLN A 15 -4.31 -13.66 -13.82
N VAL A 16 -5.10 -13.45 -12.79
CA VAL A 16 -4.62 -13.23 -11.43
C VAL A 16 -4.13 -14.54 -10.82
N ILE A 17 -3.20 -14.43 -9.88
CA ILE A 17 -2.71 -15.51 -9.03
C ILE A 17 -2.74 -15.06 -7.56
N CYS A 18 -2.73 -16.01 -6.63
CA CYS A 18 -2.54 -15.75 -5.20
C CYS A 18 -3.62 -14.88 -4.53
N THR A 19 -4.87 -14.95 -5.03
CA THR A 19 -6.01 -14.15 -4.56
C THR A 19 -6.92 -14.88 -3.56
N ARG A 20 -6.78 -16.21 -3.43
CA ARG A 20 -7.64 -17.06 -2.58
C ARG A 20 -7.06 -17.30 -1.18
N SER A 21 -6.76 -16.23 -0.45
CA SER A 21 -6.08 -16.33 0.86
C SER A 21 -6.83 -17.17 1.90
N GLU A 22 -8.17 -17.15 1.91
CA GLU A 22 -8.97 -17.98 2.82
C GLU A 22 -8.78 -19.47 2.55
N GLU A 23 -8.74 -19.85 1.28
CA GLU A 23 -8.49 -21.24 0.87
C GLU A 23 -7.09 -21.67 1.30
N TYR A 24 -6.06 -20.90 0.95
CA TYR A 24 -4.67 -21.19 1.30
C TYR A 24 -4.47 -21.32 2.82
N ASN A 25 -5.08 -20.42 3.59
CA ASN A 25 -5.00 -20.45 5.05
C ASN A 25 -5.70 -21.69 5.62
N SER A 26 -6.90 -22.04 5.12
CA SER A 26 -7.64 -23.22 5.58
C SER A 26 -6.91 -24.54 5.27
N GLN A 27 -6.24 -24.59 4.12
CA GLN A 27 -5.48 -25.76 3.66
C GLN A 27 -4.03 -25.76 4.15
N GLN A 28 -3.58 -24.69 4.81
CA GLN A 28 -2.18 -24.48 5.20
C GLN A 28 -1.21 -24.62 4.01
N SER A 29 -1.63 -24.13 2.84
CA SER A 29 -0.88 -24.20 1.59
C SER A 29 -0.38 -22.81 1.17
N LEU A 30 0.67 -22.78 0.35
CA LEU A 30 1.12 -21.56 -0.32
C LEU A 30 0.48 -21.46 -1.70
N CYS A 31 0.35 -20.23 -2.19
CA CYS A 31 -0.03 -19.99 -3.58
C CYS A 31 0.92 -20.74 -4.53
N ASN A 32 0.34 -21.49 -5.47
CA ASN A 32 1.08 -22.27 -6.45
C ASN A 32 1.15 -21.59 -7.84
N ALA A 33 0.77 -20.32 -7.93
CA ALA A 33 0.70 -19.52 -9.15
C ALA A 33 -0.23 -20.08 -10.25
N THR A 34 -1.18 -20.95 -9.90
CA THR A 34 -2.25 -21.34 -10.83
C THR A 34 -3.17 -20.14 -11.08
N SER A 35 -3.63 -19.97 -12.32
CA SER A 35 -4.56 -18.89 -12.69
C SER A 35 -5.89 -18.98 -11.93
N GLU A 36 -6.34 -17.86 -11.38
CA GLU A 36 -7.55 -17.80 -10.54
C GLU A 36 -8.68 -16.93 -11.10
N GLY A 37 -8.49 -16.36 -12.29
CA GLY A 37 -9.49 -15.55 -12.99
C GLY A 37 -8.89 -14.28 -13.59
N PRO A 38 -9.71 -13.42 -14.23
CA PRO A 38 -9.23 -12.18 -14.83
C PRO A 38 -8.95 -11.10 -13.77
N ILE A 39 -8.20 -10.07 -14.16
CA ILE A 39 -8.11 -8.82 -13.40
C ILE A 39 -9.49 -8.17 -13.31
N LEU A 40 -9.87 -7.74 -12.10
CA LEU A 40 -11.09 -6.99 -11.85
C LEU A 40 -10.74 -5.54 -11.53
N ARG A 41 -11.48 -4.59 -12.11
CA ARG A 41 -11.24 -3.17 -11.92
C ARG A 41 -12.52 -2.36 -12.14
N ASN A 42 -12.90 -1.53 -11.17
CA ASN A 42 -14.06 -0.65 -11.27
C ASN A 42 -13.83 0.71 -10.57
N PRO A 43 -12.94 1.56 -11.13
CA PRO A 43 -12.47 2.75 -10.46
C PRO A 43 -13.61 3.72 -10.17
N GLY A 44 -13.65 4.24 -8.94
CA GLY A 44 -14.66 5.21 -8.51
C GLY A 44 -15.95 4.60 -7.96
N ASN A 45 -16.16 3.29 -8.10
CA ASN A 45 -17.27 2.56 -7.46
C ASN A 45 -16.88 1.92 -6.12
N ASN A 46 -15.88 2.50 -5.44
CA ASN A 46 -15.38 2.06 -4.15
C ASN A 46 -16.29 2.47 -2.98
N ASP A 47 -16.06 1.88 -1.80
CA ASP A 47 -16.68 2.35 -0.55
C ASP A 47 -16.25 3.80 -0.24
N LYS A 48 -17.20 4.73 -0.41
CA LYS A 48 -17.01 6.16 -0.20
C LYS A 48 -16.95 6.55 1.28
N SER A 49 -17.45 5.70 2.18
CA SER A 49 -17.30 5.93 3.62
C SER A 49 -15.84 5.75 4.04
N ARG A 50 -15.16 4.79 3.40
CA ARG A 50 -13.74 4.49 3.63
C ARG A 50 -12.81 5.45 2.90
N THR A 51 -13.06 5.66 1.61
CA THR A 51 -12.27 6.54 0.74
C THR A 51 -13.21 7.48 -0.03
N PRO A 52 -13.49 8.69 0.49
CA PRO A 52 -14.46 9.59 -0.12
C PRO A 52 -13.99 10.15 -1.47
N ARG A 53 -12.68 10.32 -1.65
CA ARG A 53 -12.06 10.90 -2.85
C ARG A 53 -10.62 10.45 -3.02
N LEU A 54 -10.08 10.62 -4.23
CA LEU A 54 -8.65 10.48 -4.46
C LEU A 54 -7.86 11.60 -3.76
N PRO A 55 -6.59 11.34 -3.39
CA PRO A 55 -5.77 12.35 -2.74
C PRO A 55 -5.46 13.55 -3.63
N SER A 56 -5.30 14.70 -2.99
CA SER A 56 -4.89 15.97 -3.60
C SER A 56 -3.40 16.22 -3.44
N SER A 57 -2.85 17.09 -4.28
CA SER A 57 -1.45 17.54 -4.16
C SER A 57 -1.16 18.22 -2.80
N ALA A 58 -2.14 18.93 -2.22
CA ALA A 58 -2.01 19.54 -0.91
C ALA A 58 -1.83 18.51 0.22
N GLU A 59 -2.53 17.37 0.14
CA GLU A 59 -2.38 16.25 1.09
C GLU A 59 -1.01 15.58 0.94
N VAL A 60 -0.47 15.50 -0.28
CA VAL A 60 0.90 15.03 -0.52
C VAL A 60 1.92 16.01 0.07
N GLU A 61 1.77 17.32 -0.13
CA GLU A 61 2.69 18.30 0.45
C GLU A 61 2.61 18.37 1.98
N PHE A 62 1.41 18.22 2.56
CA PHE A 62 1.26 18.07 4.01
C PHE A 62 2.03 16.85 4.52
N CYS A 63 1.84 15.68 3.90
CA CYS A 63 2.56 14.47 4.27
C CYS A 63 4.08 14.68 4.23
N LEU A 64 4.60 15.31 3.17
CA LEU A 64 6.02 15.64 3.04
C LEU A 64 6.54 16.66 4.07
N SER A 65 5.66 17.38 4.76
CA SER A 65 6.04 18.32 5.82
C SER A 65 6.33 17.64 7.16
N LEU A 66 5.84 16.41 7.36
CA LEU A 66 6.06 15.63 8.58
C LEU A 66 7.54 15.30 8.72
N THR A 67 8.16 15.65 9.84
CA THR A 67 9.60 15.42 10.06
C THR A 67 9.91 14.06 10.68
N GLN A 68 8.94 13.46 11.35
CA GLN A 68 9.11 12.15 12.00
C GLN A 68 8.79 11.05 10.99
N TYR A 69 9.77 10.18 10.70
CA TYR A 69 9.54 8.97 9.90
C TYR A 69 8.43 8.12 10.55
N GLU A 70 8.60 7.90 11.85
CA GLU A 70 7.71 7.16 12.73
C GLU A 70 7.74 7.81 14.13
N SER A 71 6.63 7.75 14.85
CA SER A 71 6.42 8.46 16.12
C SER A 71 5.85 7.55 17.22
N GLY A 72 5.54 6.29 16.90
CA GLY A 72 5.03 5.31 17.84
C GLY A 72 5.57 3.91 17.59
N SER A 73 4.71 2.91 17.79
CA SER A 73 5.00 1.46 17.65
C SER A 73 5.15 0.98 16.20
N MET A 74 5.30 1.88 15.22
CA MET A 74 5.38 1.53 13.79
C MET A 74 4.17 0.73 13.29
N ASP A 75 2.99 1.01 13.86
CA ASP A 75 1.72 0.39 13.49
C ASP A 75 0.74 1.41 12.87
N LYS A 76 -0.46 0.93 12.52
CA LYS A 76 -1.52 1.74 11.90
C LYS A 76 -2.13 2.81 12.81
N MET A 77 -1.85 2.79 14.11
CA MET A 77 -2.37 3.74 15.11
C MET A 77 -1.39 4.90 15.36
N ALA A 78 -0.21 4.90 14.73
CA ALA A 78 0.77 5.95 14.89
C ALA A 78 0.26 7.33 14.41
N ASN A 79 0.30 8.32 15.30
CA ASN A 79 -0.07 9.71 15.02
C ASN A 79 1.18 10.54 14.73
N TYR A 80 1.13 11.48 13.80
CA TYR A 80 2.26 12.33 13.40
C TYR A 80 3.44 11.54 12.78
N SER A 81 3.16 10.36 12.23
CA SER A 81 4.13 9.51 11.52
C SER A 81 4.02 9.78 10.01
N PHE A 82 5.15 10.14 9.39
CA PHE A 82 5.24 10.27 7.93
C PHE A 82 4.85 8.96 7.25
N ARG A 83 5.42 7.83 7.68
CA ARG A 83 5.13 6.51 7.12
C ARG A 83 3.64 6.20 7.23
N ASN A 84 3.01 6.39 8.39
CA ASN A 84 1.58 6.08 8.57
C ASN A 84 0.66 6.98 7.75
N THR A 85 1.05 8.24 7.60
CA THR A 85 0.32 9.21 6.80
C THR A 85 0.41 8.83 5.32
N LEU A 86 1.62 8.57 4.81
CA LEU A 86 1.85 8.18 3.41
C LEU A 86 1.16 6.86 3.06
N GLU A 87 1.28 5.85 3.92
CA GLU A 87 0.63 4.56 3.77
C GLU A 87 -0.91 4.71 3.74
N GLY A 88 -1.44 5.71 4.46
CA GLY A 88 -2.84 6.11 4.36
C GLY A 88 -3.72 5.60 5.49
N PHE A 89 -3.13 5.33 6.67
CA PHE A 89 -3.88 5.03 7.89
C PHE A 89 -4.09 6.26 8.80
N ALA A 90 -3.34 7.34 8.56
CA ALA A 90 -3.56 8.62 9.20
C ALA A 90 -4.14 9.66 8.22
N ASP A 91 -4.92 10.60 8.75
CA ASP A 91 -5.51 11.68 7.96
C ASP A 91 -4.41 12.57 7.40
N PRO A 92 -4.28 12.72 6.07
CA PRO A 92 -3.20 13.47 5.43
C PRO A 92 -3.38 15.01 5.51
N ARG A 93 -4.18 15.49 6.48
CA ARG A 93 -4.33 16.91 6.83
C ARG A 93 -3.99 17.17 8.30
N THR A 94 -3.99 16.15 9.14
CA THR A 94 -3.74 16.27 10.60
C THR A 94 -2.69 15.30 11.11
N ALA A 95 -2.32 14.28 10.31
CA ALA A 95 -1.48 13.14 10.67
C ALA A 95 -2.01 12.32 11.87
N ILE A 96 -3.29 12.45 12.21
CA ILE A 96 -3.92 11.64 13.26
C ILE A 96 -4.43 10.35 12.63
N SER A 97 -4.08 9.21 13.23
CA SER A 97 -4.55 7.89 12.80
C SER A 97 -6.07 7.81 12.83
N ASN A 98 -6.64 7.27 11.75
CA ASN A 98 -8.05 6.99 11.64
C ASN A 98 -8.22 5.70 10.86
N ILE A 99 -8.24 4.58 11.58
CA ILE A 99 -8.35 3.25 10.97
C ILE A 99 -9.69 3.00 10.29
N SER A 100 -10.66 3.93 10.36
CA SER A 100 -11.95 3.86 9.65
C SER A 100 -11.90 4.55 8.28
N GLN A 101 -10.89 5.37 8.02
CA GLN A 101 -10.68 6.04 6.73
C GLN A 101 -9.37 5.62 6.07
N SER A 102 -9.23 5.91 4.78
CA SER A 102 -8.01 5.67 4.04
C SER A 102 -7.65 6.87 3.17
N GLY A 103 -6.42 7.33 3.33
CA GLY A 103 -5.81 8.42 2.54
C GLY A 103 -4.71 7.91 1.63
N LEU A 104 -4.07 8.84 0.90
CA LEU A 104 -2.84 8.62 0.11
C LEU A 104 -2.75 7.24 -0.57
N HIS A 105 -1.79 6.39 -0.19
CA HIS A 105 -1.58 5.06 -0.79
C HIS A 105 -2.84 4.18 -0.71
N ASN A 106 -3.38 3.96 0.49
CA ASN A 106 -4.56 3.12 0.69
C ASN A 106 -5.79 3.63 -0.09
N ALA A 107 -5.95 4.95 -0.22
CA ALA A 107 -7.05 5.55 -0.96
C ALA A 107 -7.06 5.11 -2.44
N LEU A 108 -5.90 5.07 -3.10
CA LEU A 108 -5.84 4.62 -4.50
C LEU A 108 -6.17 3.13 -4.60
N HIS A 109 -5.57 2.29 -3.77
CA HIS A 109 -5.87 0.85 -3.73
C HIS A 109 -7.37 0.57 -3.63
N ILE A 110 -8.06 1.28 -2.73
CA ILE A 110 -9.50 1.12 -2.51
C ILE A 110 -10.31 1.74 -3.66
N TYR A 111 -9.92 2.91 -4.17
CA TYR A 111 -10.59 3.61 -5.28
C TYR A 111 -10.75 2.72 -6.51
N MET A 112 -9.77 1.86 -6.79
CA MET A 112 -9.76 0.96 -7.95
C MET A 112 -10.82 -0.15 -7.90
N ASN A 113 -11.38 -0.44 -6.72
CA ASN A 113 -12.47 -1.38 -6.46
C ASN A 113 -12.40 -2.68 -7.29
N GLY A 114 -11.41 -3.51 -6.97
CA GLY A 114 -11.12 -4.73 -7.72
C GLY A 114 -9.85 -5.41 -7.22
N SER A 115 -9.06 -5.99 -8.12
CA SER A 115 -7.80 -6.66 -7.78
C SER A 115 -6.86 -5.76 -6.97
N MET A 116 -6.73 -4.48 -7.35
CA MET A 116 -5.96 -3.46 -6.60
C MET A 116 -6.39 -3.27 -5.14
N SER A 117 -7.63 -3.60 -4.78
CA SER A 117 -8.18 -3.42 -3.43
C SER A 117 -7.92 -4.62 -2.51
N GLN A 118 -7.42 -5.73 -3.05
CA GLN A 118 -7.06 -6.91 -2.27
C GLN A 118 -5.58 -6.87 -1.90
N VAL A 119 -5.25 -6.90 -0.61
CA VAL A 119 -3.85 -6.81 -0.14
C VAL A 119 -2.97 -7.89 -0.78
N GLN A 120 -3.45 -9.13 -0.81
CA GLN A 120 -2.73 -10.29 -1.35
C GLN A 120 -2.68 -10.30 -2.89
N GLY A 121 -3.64 -9.65 -3.54
CA GLY A 121 -3.85 -9.72 -4.99
C GLY A 121 -3.51 -8.44 -5.76
N SER A 122 -3.22 -7.33 -5.07
CA SER A 122 -3.11 -5.99 -5.67
C SER A 122 -2.07 -5.92 -6.78
N ALA A 123 -0.93 -6.58 -6.61
CA ALA A 123 0.14 -6.63 -7.59
C ALA A 123 -0.21 -7.36 -8.90
N ASN A 124 -1.33 -8.10 -8.97
CA ASN A 124 -1.81 -8.67 -10.23
C ASN A 124 -2.32 -7.60 -11.20
N ASP A 125 -2.75 -6.45 -10.69
CA ASP A 125 -3.12 -5.32 -11.52
C ASP A 125 -1.87 -4.47 -11.84
N PRO A 126 -1.51 -4.26 -13.11
CA PRO A 126 -0.29 -3.54 -13.48
C PRO A 126 -0.25 -2.06 -13.02
N ILE A 127 -1.38 -1.48 -12.62
CA ILE A 127 -1.40 -0.14 -12.00
C ILE A 127 -0.64 -0.13 -10.68
N PHE A 128 -0.53 -1.27 -9.99
CA PHE A 128 0.25 -1.43 -8.76
C PHE A 128 1.66 -0.86 -8.90
N LEU A 129 2.34 -1.19 -10.01
CA LEU A 129 3.72 -0.77 -10.24
C LEU A 129 3.83 0.76 -10.39
N LEU A 130 2.93 1.37 -11.16
CA LEU A 130 2.90 2.82 -11.34
C LEU A 130 2.53 3.54 -10.04
N HIS A 131 1.60 2.97 -9.28
CA HIS A 131 1.21 3.50 -7.98
C HIS A 131 2.38 3.50 -6.99
N HIS A 132 3.04 2.36 -6.81
CA HIS A 132 4.15 2.24 -5.87
C HIS A 132 5.40 3.02 -6.32
N ALA A 133 5.63 3.18 -7.62
CA ALA A 133 6.67 4.11 -8.10
C ALA A 133 6.37 5.56 -7.70
N PHE A 134 5.10 5.98 -7.73
CA PHE A 134 4.71 7.30 -7.24
C PHE A 134 4.84 7.43 -5.72
N VAL A 135 4.43 6.41 -4.95
CA VAL A 135 4.61 6.38 -3.49
C VAL A 135 6.10 6.45 -3.12
N ASP A 136 6.95 5.69 -3.79
CA ASP A 136 8.40 5.71 -3.62
C ASP A 136 8.99 7.08 -3.95
N SER A 137 8.50 7.75 -5.01
CA SER A 137 8.92 9.12 -5.33
C SER A 137 8.60 10.12 -4.21
N ILE A 138 7.49 9.95 -3.48
CA ILE A 138 7.15 10.77 -2.32
C ILE A 138 8.11 10.45 -1.17
N PHE A 139 8.40 9.18 -0.94
CA PHE A 139 9.35 8.76 0.09
C PHE A 139 10.76 9.29 -0.17
N GLU A 140 11.26 9.22 -1.41
CA GLU A 140 12.55 9.78 -1.79
C GLU A 140 12.60 11.31 -1.62
N ARG A 141 11.51 12.01 -1.97
CA ARG A 141 11.40 13.46 -1.70
C ARG A 141 11.49 13.76 -0.20
N TRP A 142 10.87 12.93 0.64
CA TRP A 142 10.94 13.06 2.09
C TRP A 142 12.37 12.82 2.61
N LEU A 143 13.05 11.77 2.14
CA LEU A 143 14.46 11.48 2.48
C LEU A 143 15.38 12.65 2.14
N ARG A 144 15.24 13.22 0.93
CA ARG A 144 16.06 14.39 0.52
C ARG A 144 15.75 15.65 1.31
N ARG A 145 14.49 15.87 1.67
CA ARG A 145 14.02 17.06 2.40
C ARG A 145 14.50 17.05 3.84
N HIS A 146 14.36 15.93 4.54
CA HIS A 146 14.60 15.86 5.98
C HIS A 146 15.93 15.22 6.36
N ARG A 147 16.58 14.49 5.44
CA ARG A 147 17.88 13.82 5.66
C ARG A 147 17.93 13.10 7.02
N PRO A 148 16.98 12.19 7.28
CA PRO A 148 16.90 11.53 8.58
C PRO A 148 18.17 10.75 8.88
N ILE A 149 18.51 10.68 10.17
CA ILE A 149 19.50 9.72 10.66
C ILE A 149 18.88 8.32 10.71
N LEU A 150 19.73 7.30 10.74
CA LEU A 150 19.30 5.90 10.67
C LEU A 150 18.42 5.49 11.87
N GLU A 151 18.58 6.15 13.01
CA GLU A 151 17.89 5.89 14.29
C GLU A 151 16.40 6.23 14.27
N VAL A 152 15.91 6.96 13.25
CA VAL A 152 14.46 7.19 13.10
C VAL A 152 13.72 5.92 12.70
N TYR A 153 14.44 4.91 12.18
CA TYR A 153 13.92 3.58 11.93
C TYR A 153 14.15 2.71 13.18
N PRO A 154 13.10 2.15 13.81
CA PRO A 154 13.22 1.43 15.06
C PRO A 154 14.07 0.16 14.88
N ALA A 155 15.09 0.00 15.72
CA ALA A 155 15.94 -1.19 15.72
C ALA A 155 15.26 -2.40 16.40
N ALA A 156 14.28 -2.16 17.27
CA ALA A 156 13.55 -3.18 18.01
C ALA A 156 12.12 -2.70 18.33
N ASN A 157 11.27 -3.62 18.76
CA ASN A 157 9.88 -3.40 19.17
C ASN A 157 8.92 -2.89 18.09
N ALA A 158 9.34 -2.85 16.81
CA ALA A 158 8.41 -2.74 15.70
C ALA A 158 7.69 -4.09 15.48
N PRO A 159 6.56 -4.11 14.74
CA PRO A 159 5.94 -5.34 14.30
C PRO A 159 6.96 -6.25 13.60
N ILE A 160 6.73 -7.57 13.67
CA ILE A 160 7.63 -8.55 13.07
C ILE A 160 7.89 -8.23 11.59
N GLY A 161 9.17 -8.18 11.20
CA GLY A 161 9.58 -7.82 9.84
C GLY A 161 9.78 -6.32 9.59
N HIS A 162 9.46 -5.45 10.55
CA HIS A 162 9.59 -3.99 10.41
C HIS A 162 10.76 -3.38 11.19
N ASN A 163 11.50 -4.17 11.99
CA ASN A 163 12.72 -3.65 12.62
C ASN A 163 13.76 -3.34 11.55
N ARG A 164 14.51 -2.26 11.74
CA ARG A 164 15.51 -1.74 10.79
C ARG A 164 16.48 -2.79 10.24
N GLU A 165 16.93 -3.71 11.10
CA GLU A 165 17.91 -4.74 10.76
C GLU A 165 17.27 -6.05 10.26
N ASN A 166 15.93 -6.09 10.10
CA ASN A 166 15.27 -7.24 9.50
C ASN A 166 15.49 -7.25 7.99
N TYR A 167 15.81 -8.43 7.46
CA TYR A 167 15.74 -8.64 6.02
C TYR A 167 14.29 -8.58 5.57
N MET A 168 14.00 -7.78 4.54
CA MET A 168 12.67 -7.70 3.95
C MET A 168 12.30 -9.06 3.33
N VAL A 169 11.27 -9.70 3.88
CA VAL A 169 10.78 -11.00 3.42
C VAL A 169 9.98 -10.82 2.12
N PRO A 170 10.10 -11.70 1.11
CA PRO A 170 10.99 -12.86 0.99
C PRO A 170 12.20 -12.61 0.06
N PHE A 171 12.76 -11.40 0.04
CA PHE A 171 13.79 -11.04 -0.95
C PHE A 171 15.10 -11.80 -0.74
N ILE A 172 15.72 -12.21 -1.85
CA ILE A 172 17.04 -12.83 -1.93
C ILE A 172 17.87 -12.16 -3.03
N PRO A 173 19.21 -12.13 -2.93
CA PRO A 173 20.02 -12.58 -1.81
C PRO A 173 19.96 -11.62 -0.63
N LEU A 174 20.25 -12.11 0.59
CA LEU A 174 20.28 -11.27 1.79
C LEU A 174 21.47 -10.32 1.85
N ARG A 175 22.48 -10.54 1.00
CA ARG A 175 23.68 -9.72 0.84
C ARG A 175 24.07 -9.73 -0.63
N ALA A 176 24.31 -8.55 -1.18
CA ALA A 176 24.86 -8.37 -2.53
C ALA A 176 26.37 -8.61 -2.55
#